data_AF-A0A920JNJ9-F1
#
_entry.id   AF-A0A920JNJ9-F1
#
_cell.length_a   1.000
_cell.length_b   1.000
_cell.length_c   1.000
_cell.angle_alpha   90.00
_cell.angle_beta   90.00
_cell.angle_gamma   90.00
#
_symmetry.space_group_name_H-M   'P 1'
#
loop_
_entity.id
_entity.type
_entity.pdbx_description
1 polymer ?
#
loop_
_entity_poly.entity_id
_entity_poly.type
_entity_poly.pdbx_seq_one_letter_code
_entity_poly.pdbx_strand_id
1 'polypeptide(L)'
;MEVNFFIAFIFGFLSFVSPCVLPLVPGYLAIFSESEDDIKTRLFGSVQFTLGFSLVFISLAAIATNIGSFFSRNSESLSRVSGLIIIFFGLMLMIPSLNNKYFYSSNYIDIKNFNRMKNFVLGLTFAFGFTP
;
A
#
# COMPACT_ATOMS: atom_id res chain seq x y z
N MET A 1 -30.98 13.74 -0.37
CA MET A 1 -29.99 12.67 -0.13
C MET A 1 -30.50 11.45 -0.87
N GLU A 2 -30.36 11.45 -2.20
CA GLU A 2 -30.79 10.35 -3.05
C GLU A 2 -29.54 9.57 -3.42
N VAL A 3 -29.23 8.56 -2.62
CA VAL A 3 -28.24 7.56 -2.99
C VAL A 3 -28.85 6.74 -4.13
N ASN A 4 -28.64 7.22 -5.36
CA ASN A 4 -29.04 6.49 -6.54
C ASN A 4 -28.18 5.23 -6.63
N PHE A 5 -28.81 4.06 -6.56
CA PHE A 5 -28.15 2.75 -6.60
C PHE A 5 -27.18 2.62 -7.77
N PHE A 6 -27.49 3.28 -8.89
CA PHE A 6 -26.66 3.33 -10.09
C PHE A 6 -25.29 3.97 -9.87
N ILE A 7 -25.24 5.04 -9.06
CA ILE A 7 -24.00 5.75 -8.73
C ILE A 7 -23.14 4.90 -7.79
N ALA A 8 -23.75 4.23 -6.81
CA ALA A 8 -23.01 3.33 -5.92
C ALA A 8 -22.35 2.17 -6.68
N PHE A 9 -23.03 1.62 -7.69
CA PHE A 9 -22.49 0.55 -8.53
C PHE A 9 -21.28 1.01 -9.37
N ILE A 10 -21.37 2.22 -9.95
CA ILE A 10 -20.29 2.82 -10.73
C ILE A 10 -19.07 3.14 -9.85
N PHE A 11 -19.26 3.68 -8.66
CA PHE A 11 -18.16 3.96 -7.72
C PHE A 11 -17.44 2.69 -7.24
N GLY A 12 -18.17 1.60 -7.04
CA GLY A 12 -17.58 0.29 -6.75
C GLY A 12 -16.72 -0.22 -7.90
N PHE A 13 -17.21 -0.11 -9.14
CA PHE A 13 -16.47 -0.52 -10.33
C PHE A 13 -15.22 0.36 -10.57
N LEU A 14 -15.34 1.67 -10.34
CA LEU A 14 -14.19 2.59 -10.41
C LEU A 14 -13.12 2.27 -9.37
N SER A 15 -13.50 1.86 -8.15
CA SER A 15 -12.51 1.42 -7.14
C SER A 15 -11.76 0.16 -7.57
N PHE A 16 -12.45 -0.77 -8.23
CA PHE A 16 -11.83 -1.98 -8.78
C PHE A 16 -10.82 -1.70 -9.88
N VAL A 17 -11.13 -0.73 -10.75
CA VAL A 17 -10.26 -0.34 -11.88
C VAL A 17 -9.17 0.64 -11.46
N SER A 18 -9.26 1.21 -10.26
CA SER A 18 -8.30 2.20 -9.81
C SER A 18 -6.91 1.55 -9.64
N PRO A 19 -5.86 2.07 -10.29
CA PRO A 19 -4.51 1.50 -10.28
C PRO A 19 -3.89 1.44 -8.86
N CYS A 20 -4.55 2.00 -7.85
CA CYS A 20 -4.22 1.91 -6.43
C CYS A 20 -4.54 0.55 -5.80
N VAL A 21 -5.47 -0.22 -6.36
CA VAL A 21 -5.86 -1.55 -5.84
C VAL A 21 -5.13 -2.68 -6.57
N LEU A 22 -4.61 -2.42 -7.77
CA LEU A 22 -3.78 -3.36 -8.53
C LEU A 22 -2.56 -3.91 -7.75
N PRO A 23 -1.87 -3.13 -6.89
CA PRO A 23 -0.78 -3.64 -6.05
C PRO A 23 -1.21 -4.70 -5.03
N LEU A 24 -2.49 -4.77 -4.66
CA LEU A 24 -3.00 -5.80 -3.75
C LEU A 24 -3.10 -7.17 -4.42
N VAL A 25 -3.25 -7.21 -5.75
CA VAL A 25 -3.36 -8.45 -6.54
C VAL A 25 -2.15 -9.36 -6.37
N PRO A 26 -0.89 -8.92 -6.55
CA PRO A 26 0.28 -9.78 -6.33
C PRO A 26 0.41 -10.25 -4.87
N GLY A 27 -0.01 -9.44 -3.90
CA GLY A 27 -0.05 -9.85 -2.50
C GLY A 27 -1.03 -11.01 -2.27
N TYR A 28 -2.23 -10.92 -2.83
CA TYR A 28 -3.22 -12.00 -2.74
C TYR A 28 -2.75 -13.27 -3.46
N LEU A 29 -2.13 -13.14 -4.65
CA LEU A 29 -1.60 -14.27 -5.41
C LEU A 29 -0.44 -14.97 -4.69
N ALA A 30 0.41 -14.24 -3.95
CA ALA A 30 1.49 -14.83 -3.16
C ALA A 30 0.96 -15.74 -2.02
N ILE A 31 -0.13 -15.35 -1.33
CA ILE A 31 -0.78 -16.21 -0.32
C ILE A 31 -1.38 -17.48 -0.97
N PHE A 32 -1.96 -17.33 -2.16
CA PHE A 32 -2.61 -18.44 -2.88
C PHE A 32 -1.62 -19.45 -3.46
N SER A 33 -0.40 -19.02 -3.79
CA SER A 33 0.63 -19.89 -4.39
C SER A 33 1.35 -20.79 -3.38
N GLU A 34 1.26 -20.52 -2.08
CA GLU A 34 2.07 -21.17 -1.05
C GLU A 34 1.26 -22.06 -0.07
N SER A 35 -0.07 -22.08 -0.18
CA SER A 35 -0.93 -22.77 0.79
C SER A 35 -1.44 -24.11 0.23
N GLU A 36 -0.83 -25.21 0.67
CA GLU A 36 -1.35 -26.58 0.53
C GLU A 36 -2.71 -26.72 1.26
N ASP A 37 -3.75 -26.98 0.47
CA ASP A 37 -5.04 -27.62 0.71
C ASP A 37 -5.99 -27.22 1.86
N ASP A 38 -5.61 -26.44 2.88
CA ASP A 38 -6.54 -26.11 3.99
C ASP A 38 -7.18 -24.71 3.88
N ILE A 39 -8.51 -24.68 3.75
CA ILE A 39 -9.36 -23.49 3.62
C ILE A 39 -9.22 -22.58 4.86
N LYS A 40 -8.99 -23.17 6.04
CA LYS A 40 -8.81 -22.43 7.30
C LYS A 40 -7.56 -21.55 7.29
N THR A 41 -6.47 -22.05 6.73
CA THR A 41 -5.19 -21.33 6.66
C THR A 41 -5.25 -20.16 5.69
N ARG A 42 -6.00 -20.31 4.59
CA ARG A 42 -6.28 -19.23 3.62
C ARG A 42 -7.08 -18.09 4.26
N LEU A 43 -8.20 -18.43 4.92
CA LEU A 43 -9.04 -17.45 5.62
C LEU A 43 -8.26 -16.68 6.68
N PHE A 44 -7.49 -17.40 7.50
CA PHE A 44 -6.68 -16.77 8.55
C PHE A 44 -5.58 -15.87 7.96
N GLY A 45 -4.96 -16.29 6.86
CA GLY A 45 -3.95 -15.49 6.14
C GLY A 45 -4.50 -14.20 5.54
N SER A 46 -5.67 -14.24 4.90
CA SER A 46 -6.34 -13.06 4.36
C SER A 46 -6.75 -12.07 5.46
N VAL A 47 -7.29 -12.56 6.58
CA VAL A 47 -7.66 -11.70 7.72
C VAL A 47 -6.43 -11.01 8.31
N GLN A 48 -5.32 -11.73 8.46
CA GLN A 48 -4.07 -11.17 8.97
C GLN A 48 -3.51 -10.08 8.04
N PHE A 49 -3.58 -10.29 6.72
CA PHE A 49 -3.15 -9.31 5.72
C PHE A 49 -4.02 -8.05 5.73
N THR A 50 -5.35 -8.22 5.70
CA THR A 50 -6.29 -7.09 5.74
C THR A 50 -6.17 -6.29 7.03
N LEU A 51 -5.94 -6.94 8.17
CA LEU A 51 -5.67 -6.25 9.45
C LEU A 51 -4.40 -5.42 9.40
N GLY A 52 -3.30 -5.95 8.85
CA GLY A 52 -2.04 -5.21 8.70
C GLY A 52 -2.20 -3.98 7.81
N PHE A 53 -2.84 -4.14 6.65
CA PHE A 53 -3.10 -3.04 5.73
C PHE A 53 -4.03 -1.97 6.33
N SER A 54 -5.13 -2.40 6.96
CA SER A 54 -6.09 -1.49 7.60
C SER A 54 -5.46 -0.69 8.74
N LEU A 55 -4.61 -1.32 9.55
CA LEU A 55 -3.92 -0.65 10.67
C LEU A 55 -3.01 0.48 10.19
N VAL A 56 -2.27 0.27 9.09
CA VAL A 56 -1.43 1.32 8.49
C VAL A 56 -2.28 2.46 7.97
N PHE A 57 -3.36 2.17 7.22
CA PHE A 57 -4.25 3.20 6.69
C PHE A 57 -4.94 4.02 7.79
N ILE A 58 -5.40 3.36 8.86
CA ILE A 58 -6.02 4.04 10.02
C ILE A 58 -4.98 4.93 10.71
N SER A 59 -3.75 4.44 10.91
CA SER A 59 -2.66 5.24 11.50
C SER A 59 -2.35 6.46 10.64
N LEU A 60 -2.22 6.27 9.32
CA LEU A 60 -1.93 7.36 8.38
C LEU A 60 -3.06 8.39 8.34
N ALA A 61 -4.33 7.94 8.35
CA ALA A 61 -5.49 8.82 8.41
C ALA A 61 -5.58 9.61 9.73
N ALA A 62 -5.22 8.98 10.86
CA ALA A 62 -5.17 9.64 12.16
C ALA A 62 -4.07 10.72 12.19
N ILE A 63 -2.88 10.41 11.68
CA ILE A 63 -1.77 11.36 11.53
C ILE A 63 -2.18 12.51 10.60
N ALA A 64 -2.78 12.20 9.45
CA ALA A 64 -3.23 13.18 8.47
C ALA A 64 -4.29 14.13 9.03
N THR A 65 -5.19 13.65 9.89
CA THR A 65 -6.22 14.49 10.52
C THR A 65 -5.61 15.39 11.60
N ASN A 66 -4.72 14.85 12.43
CA ASN A 66 -4.11 15.59 13.54
C ASN A 66 -3.13 16.65 13.04
N ILE A 67 -2.23 16.27 12.13
CA ILE A 67 -1.26 17.18 11.49
C ILE A 67 -1.94 18.09 10.47
N GLY A 68 -3.01 17.64 9.80
CA GLY A 68 -3.73 18.41 8.77
C GLY A 68 -4.34 19.71 9.28
N SER A 69 -4.80 19.74 10.53
CA SER A 69 -5.30 20.97 11.17
C SER A 69 -4.20 22.03 11.33
N PHE A 70 -2.97 21.61 11.63
CA PHE A 70 -1.78 22.46 11.71
C PHE A 70 -1.26 22.84 10.31
N PHE A 71 -1.41 21.93 9.34
CA PHE A 71 -0.98 22.08 7.95
C PHE A 71 -1.75 23.15 7.19
N SER A 72 -3.05 23.32 7.48
CA SER A 72 -3.89 24.34 6.83
C SER A 72 -3.37 25.77 7.03
N ARG A 73 -2.67 26.03 8.15
CA ARG A 73 -2.14 27.38 8.46
C ARG A 73 -0.85 27.73 7.71
N ASN A 74 -0.06 26.72 7.31
CA ASN A 74 1.21 26.86 6.57
C ASN A 74 1.20 26.07 5.23
N SER A 75 0.01 25.88 4.65
CA SER A 75 -0.24 25.03 3.48
C SER A 75 0.66 25.34 2.28
N GLU A 76 0.97 26.61 2.05
CA GLU A 76 1.88 27.10 0.99
C GLU A 76 3.30 26.50 1.09
N SER A 77 3.90 26.55 2.28
CA SER A 77 5.27 26.04 2.48
C SER A 77 5.35 24.53 2.37
N LEU A 78 4.38 23.80 2.94
CA LEU A 78 4.43 22.34 2.88
C LEU A 78 4.06 21.79 1.51
N SER A 79 3.16 22.43 0.77
CA SER A 79 2.86 22.06 -0.62
C SER A 79 4.09 22.21 -1.52
N ARG A 80 4.89 23.27 -1.32
CA ARG A 80 6.16 23.48 -2.04
C ARG A 80 7.20 22.41 -1.68
N VAL A 81 7.32 22.05 -0.40
CA VAL A 81 8.25 21.00 0.06
C VAL A 81 7.84 19.61 -0.45
N SER A 82 6.56 19.24 -0.37
CA SER A 82 6.07 17.95 -0.86
C SER A 82 6.24 17.83 -2.38
N GLY A 83 5.95 18.90 -3.14
CA GLY A 83 6.18 18.93 -4.58
C GLY A 83 7.66 18.75 -4.94
N LEU A 84 8.57 19.36 -4.17
CA LEU A 84 10.01 19.24 -4.39
C LEU A 84 10.52 17.82 -4.07
N ILE A 85 10.00 17.18 -3.01
CA ILE A 85 10.26 15.77 -2.70
C ILE A 85 9.77 14.85 -3.83
N ILE A 86 8.56 15.08 -4.35
CA ILE A 86 7.98 14.25 -5.43
C ILE A 86 8.80 14.41 -6.72
N ILE A 87 9.22 15.63 -7.06
CA ILE A 87 10.10 15.87 -8.21
C ILE A 87 11.45 15.17 -8.01
N PHE A 88 12.02 15.23 -6.81
CA PHE A 88 13.28 14.55 -6.50
C PHE A 88 13.16 13.03 -6.64
N PHE A 89 12.11 12.41 -6.08
CA PHE A 89 11.85 10.98 -6.21
C PHE A 89 11.59 10.58 -7.68
N GLY A 90 10.85 11.41 -8.43
CA GLY A 90 10.61 11.21 -9.86
C GLY A 90 11.89 11.29 -10.69
N LEU A 91 12.78 12.24 -10.40
CA LEU A 91 14.09 12.33 -11.06
C LEU A 91 14.99 11.15 -10.72
N MET A 92 14.98 10.71 -9.46
CA MET A 92 15.73 9.54 -8.99
C MET A 92 15.31 8.26 -9.73
N LEU A 93 14.01 8.08 -9.98
CA LEU A 93 13.46 6.96 -10.77
C LEU A 93 13.80 7.06 -12.26
N MET A 94 13.87 8.29 -12.82
CA MET A 94 14.17 8.50 -14.23
C MET A 94 15.65 8.27 -14.57
N ILE A 95 16.57 8.39 -13.60
CA ILE A 95 18.02 8.18 -13.80
C ILE A 95 18.34 6.67 -13.71
N PRO A 96 18.56 5.96 -14.85
CA PRO A 96 18.73 4.50 -14.86
C PRO A 96 20.07 4.06 -14.24
N SER A 97 21.05 4.98 -14.21
CA SER A 97 22.43 4.73 -13.75
C SER A 97 22.52 4.51 -12.22
N LEU A 98 21.58 5.03 -11.43
CA LEU A 98 21.46 4.79 -9.98
C LEU A 98 20.57 3.59 -9.64
N ASN A 99 19.65 3.22 -10.55
CA ASN A 99 18.68 2.16 -10.35
C ASN A 99 19.34 0.76 -10.29
N ASN A 100 20.33 0.51 -11.15
CA ASN A 100 20.98 -0.81 -11.23
C ASN A 100 21.85 -1.15 -10.01
N LYS A 101 22.37 -0.15 -9.27
CA LYS A 101 23.31 -0.38 -8.16
C LYS A 101 22.63 -0.59 -6.79
N TYR A 102 21.43 -0.03 -6.59
CA TYR A 102 20.72 -0.10 -5.30
C TYR A 102 19.39 -0.86 -5.35
N PHE A 103 18.68 -0.87 -6.49
CA PHE A 103 17.32 -1.43 -6.56
C PHE A 103 17.29 -2.88 -7.07
N TYR A 104 18.30 -3.31 -7.84
CA TYR A 104 18.49 -4.70 -8.29
C TYR A 104 19.40 -5.53 -7.38
N SER A 105 19.79 -5.02 -6.21
CA SER A 105 20.35 -5.91 -5.17
C SER A 105 19.20 -6.77 -4.67
N SER A 106 19.08 -7.95 -5.24
CA SER A 106 18.05 -8.94 -4.92
C SER A 106 18.30 -9.54 -3.54
N ASN A 107 18.19 -8.71 -2.50
CA ASN A 107 17.91 -9.17 -1.16
C ASN A 107 16.47 -9.69 -1.18
N TYR A 108 16.28 -10.87 -1.77
CA TYR A 108 15.15 -11.73 -1.46
C TYR A 108 15.31 -12.05 0.02
N ILE A 109 14.61 -11.29 0.86
CA ILE A 109 14.44 -11.62 2.26
C ILE A 109 13.70 -12.95 2.25
N ASP A 110 14.39 -14.03 2.61
CA ASP A 110 13.85 -15.37 2.59
C ASP A 110 12.81 -15.51 3.72
N ILE A 111 11.54 -15.21 3.39
CA ILE A 111 10.41 -15.16 4.34
C ILE A 111 9.99 -16.59 4.78
N LYS A 112 10.69 -17.63 4.30
CA LYS A 112 10.42 -19.04 4.58
C LYS A 112 10.42 -19.36 6.08
N ASN A 113 11.07 -18.54 6.91
CA ASN A 113 11.11 -18.71 8.37
C ASN A 113 9.96 -18.03 9.14
N PHE A 114 9.12 -17.21 8.50
CA PHE A 114 8.02 -16.46 9.14
C PHE A 114 6.65 -17.10 8.86
N ASN A 115 6.47 -18.39 9.14
CA ASN A 115 5.29 -19.16 8.72
C ASN A 115 3.93 -18.56 9.16
N ARG A 116 3.85 -17.92 10.34
CA ARG A 116 2.58 -17.39 10.90
C ARG A 116 2.35 -15.89 10.73
N MET A 117 3.41 -15.09 10.57
CA MET A 117 3.32 -13.62 10.45
C MET A 117 3.69 -13.08 9.07
N LYS A 118 4.09 -13.93 8.11
CA LYS A 118 4.45 -13.49 6.75
C LYS A 118 3.36 -12.63 6.10
N ASN A 119 2.09 -13.01 6.26
CA ASN A 119 0.96 -12.32 5.64
C ASN A 119 0.73 -10.92 6.24
N PHE A 120 1.05 -10.75 7.53
CA PHE A 120 0.97 -9.45 8.21
C PHE A 120 2.10 -8.52 7.74
N VAL A 121 3.34 -9.04 7.70
CA VAL A 121 4.52 -8.29 7.26
C VAL A 121 4.40 -7.90 5.80
N LEU A 122 3.88 -8.79 4.95
CA LEU A 122 3.60 -8.49 3.55
C LEU A 122 2.61 -7.33 3.40
N GLY A 123 1.53 -7.32 4.20
CA GLY A 123 0.55 -6.23 4.23
C GLY A 123 1.16 -4.90 4.66
N LEU A 124 2.05 -4.91 5.65
CA LEU A 124 2.81 -3.74 6.09
C LEU A 124 3.74 -3.21 4.99
N THR A 125 4.57 -4.07 4.40
CA THR A 125 5.55 -3.66 3.37
C THR A 125 4.86 -3.11 2.13
N PHE A 126 3.73 -3.70 1.71
CA PHE A 126 2.92 -3.16 0.61
C PHE A 126 2.33 -1.79 0.93
N ALA A 127 1.80 -1.59 2.14
CA ALA A 127 1.24 -0.31 2.55
C ALA A 127 2.31 0.80 2.64
N PHE A 128 3.49 0.47 3.17
CA PHE A 128 4.63 1.39 3.21
C PHE A 128 5.17 1.70 1.81
N GLY A 129 5.31 0.69 0.93
CA GLY A 129 5.75 0.89 -0.46
C GLY A 129 4.75 1.67 -1.31
N PHE A 130 3.48 1.73 -0.89
CA PHE A 130 2.44 2.54 -1.53
C PHE A 130 2.48 4.02 -1.11
N THR A 131 3.25 4.37 -0.08
CA THR A 131 3.44 5.77 0.35
C THR A 131 4.68 6.32 -0.39
N PRO A 132 4.52 7.12 -1.46
CA PRO A 132 5.65 7.72 -2.16
C PRO A 132 6.39 8.77 -1.32
#